data_AF-A0A7X8HU05-F1
#
_entry.id   AF-A0A7X8HU05-F1
#
_cell.length_a   1.000
_cell.length_b   1.000
_cell.length_c   1.000
_cell.angle_alpha   90.00
_cell.angle_beta   90.00
_cell.angle_gamma   90.00
#
_symmetry.space_group_name_H-M   'P 1'
#
loop_
_entity.id
_entity.type
_entity.pdbx_description
1 polymer ?
#
loop_
_entity_poly.entity_id
_entity_poly.type
_entity_poly.pdbx_seq_one_letter_code
_entity_poly.pdbx_strand_id
1 'polypeptide(L)' 'MGESVRIVLVDDNREFCQLLEEYLNEQENFAVVGVANNGVEG' A
#
# COMPACT_ATOMS: atom_id res chain seq x y z
N MET A 1 0.26 11.75 18.92
CA MET A 1 0.25 11.32 17.50
C MET A 1 -0.19 9.86 17.52
N GLY A 2 -1.34 9.55 16.93
CA GLY A 2 -1.82 8.17 16.84
C GLY A 2 -0.91 7.34 15.94
N GLU A 3 -0.74 6.06 16.23
CA GLU A 3 0.06 5.17 15.37
C GLU A 3 -0.69 4.91 14.05
N SER A 4 -0.09 5.28 12.92
CA SER A 4 -0.61 4.91 11.60
C SER A 4 -0.35 3.42 11.33
N VAL A 5 -1.34 2.75 10.76
CA VAL A 5 -1.22 1.36 10.31
C VAL A 5 -0.35 1.35 9.04
N ARG A 6 0.75 0.58 9.09
CA ARG A 6 1.70 0.43 7.98
C ARG A 6 1.27 -0.72 7.07
N ILE A 7 1.17 -0.44 5.77
CA ILE A 7 0.62 -1.35 4.77
C ILE A 7 1.67 -1.64 3.69
N VAL A 8 1.80 -2.90 3.29
CA VAL A 8 2.53 -3.31 2.08
C VAL A 8 1.52 -3.93 1.12
N LEU A 9 1.51 -3.45 -0.13
CA LEU A 9 0.65 -3.98 -1.18
C LEU A 9 1.40 -5.05 -1.97
N VAL A 10 0.78 -6.22 -2.17
CA VAL A 10 1.38 -7.33 -2.92
C VAL A 10 0.34 -7.87 -3.90
N ASP A 11 0.51 -7.58 -5.18
CA ASP A 11 -0.40 -8.02 -6.24
C ASP A 11 0.36 -8.05 -7.59
N ASP A 12 -0.09 -8.83 -8.57
CA ASP A 12 0.50 -8.84 -9.91
C ASP A 12 -0.06 -7.70 -10.79
N ASN A 13 -1.16 -7.08 -10.39
CA ASN A 13 -1.78 -5.94 -11.03
C ASN A 13 -1.28 -4.59 -10.47
N ARG A 14 -0.39 -3.95 -11.24
CA ARG A 14 0.21 -2.65 -10.87
C ARG A 14 -0.81 -1.50 -10.79
N GLU A 15 -1.77 -1.47 -11.71
CA GLU A 15 -2.80 -0.41 -11.72
C GLU A 15 -3.67 -0.49 -10.47
N PHE A 16 -3.98 -1.71 -10.03
CA PHE A 16 -4.73 -1.92 -8.79
C PHE A 16 -3.94 -1.50 -7.55
N CYS A 17 -2.64 -1.84 -7.47
CA CYS A 17 -1.78 -1.37 -6.38
C CYS A 17 -1.72 0.16 -6.32
N GLN A 18 -1.60 0.83 -7.47
CA GLN A 18 -1.55 2.29 -7.53
C GLN A 18 -2.87 2.93 -7.05
N LEU A 19 -4.02 2.41 -7.50
CA LEU A 19 -5.34 2.87 -7.03
C LEU A 19 -5.50 2.71 -5.52
N LEU A 20 -5.07 1.58 -4.96
CA LEU A 20 -5.12 1.33 -3.52
C LEU A 20 -4.16 2.22 -2.74
N GLU A 21 -2.96 2.46 -3.26
CA GLU A 21 -2.00 3.37 -2.65
C GLU A 21 -2.54 4.79 -2.54
N GLU A 22 -3.14 5.31 -3.60
CA GLU A 22 -3.81 6.62 -3.60
C GLU A 22 -4.95 6.65 -2.57
N TYR A 23 -5.85 5.68 -2.61
CA TYR A 23 -7.00 5.60 -1.68
C TYR A 23 -6.59 5.51 -0.20
N LEU A 24 -5.57 4.70 0.11
CA LEU A 24 -5.11 4.49 1.49
C LEU A 24 -4.35 5.71 2.02
N ASN A 25 -3.57 6.40 1.19
CA ASN A 25 -2.82 7.59 1.60
C ASN A 25 -3.73 8.82 1.81
N GLU A 26 -4.98 8.83 1.32
CA GLU A 26 -5.98 9.84 1.66
C GLU A 26 -6.50 9.72 3.11
N GLN A 27 -6.26 8.59 3.77
CA GLN A 27 -6.75 8.34 5.12
C GLN A 27 -5.68 8.68 6.16
N GLU A 28 -6.02 9.49 7.17
CA GLU A 28 -5.05 9.97 8.19
C GLU A 28 -4.35 8.86 9.00
N ASN A 29 -4.94 7.66 9.06
CA ASN A 29 -4.46 6.55 9.89
C ASN A 29 -3.72 5.46 9.11
N PHE A 30 -3.52 5.62 7.79
CA PHE A 30 -2.86 4.61 6.96
C PHE A 30 -1.62 5.18 6.28
N ALA A 31 -0.62 4.31 6.09
CA ALA A 31 0.57 4.63 5.32
C ALA A 31 0.99 3.40 4.51
N VAL A 32 0.97 3.52 3.18
CA VAL A 32 1.58 2.51 2.30
C VAL A 32 3.10 2.71 2.34
N VAL A 33 3.82 1.68 2.79
CA VAL A 33 5.27 1.71 2.97
C VAL A 33 6.02 0.87 1.95
N GLY A 34 5.30 0.18 1.06
CA GLY A 34 5.88 -0.62 -0.01
C GLY A 34 4.82 -1.23 -0.92
N VAL A 35 5.24 -1.48 -2.17
CA VAL A 35 4.45 -2.17 -3.19
C VAL A 35 5.34 -3.24 -3.83
N ALA A 36 4.87 -4.48 -3.84
CA ALA A 36 5.57 -5.65 -4.35
C ALA A 36 4.75 -6.29 -5.49
N ASN A 37 5.44 -6.77 -6.52
CA ASN A 37 4.79 -7.49 -7.61
C ASN A 37 4.86 -9.01 -7.35
N ASN A 38 3.73 -9.70 -7.48
CA ASN A 38 3.63 -11.17 -7.47
C ASN A 38 4.20 -11.88 -6.21
N GLY A 39 4.41 -11.17 -5.10
CA GLY A 39 4.87 -11.74 -3.84
C GLY A 39 6.26 -12.39 -3.85
N VAL A 40 7.04 -12.20 -4.91
CA VAL A 40 8.40 -12.78 -5.06
C VAL A 40 9.50 -11.77 -4.74
N GLU A 41 9.18 -10.47 -4.70
CA GLU A 41 10.12 -9.40 -4.36
C GLU A 41 9.54 -8.53 -3.25
N GLY A 42 10.27 -8.38 -2.14
CA GLY A 42 9.97 -7.54 -1.00
C GLY A 42 11.25 -7.13 -0.29
#